data_AF-A0A8T0QC46-F1
#
_entry.id   AF-A0A8T0QC46-F1
#
_cell.length_a   1.000
_cell.length_b   1.000
_cell.length_c   1.000
_cell.angle_alpha   90.00
_cell.angle_beta   90.00
_cell.angle_gamma   90.00
#
_symmetry.space_group_name_H-M   'P 1'
#
loop_
_entity.id
_entity.type
_entity.pdbx_description
1 polymer ?
#
loop_
_entity_poly.entity_id
_entity_poly.type
_entity_poly.pdbx_seq_one_letter_code
_entity_poly.pdbx_strand_id
1 'polypeptide(L)'
;MSSSAAGDGETVRASHILIKHEGSRRKSSWKDPDGRVISATTRADAAARLLDLRNQILAGQANFADLAARHSDCSSARRGGDLGSFGRRQMQKPFEDQLVQMTFI
;
A
#
# COMPACT_ATOMS: atom_id res chain seq x y z
N MET A 1 -33.18 12.46 -16.34
CA MET A 1 -31.91 12.68 -17.05
C MET A 1 -30.91 13.21 -16.04
N SER A 2 -29.79 12.49 -15.92
CA SER A 2 -28.74 12.70 -14.93
C SER A 2 -28.00 14.01 -15.12
N SER A 3 -27.67 14.68 -14.02
CA SER A 3 -26.58 15.66 -13.97
C SER A 3 -26.08 15.70 -12.53
N SER A 4 -25.23 14.74 -12.19
CA SER A 4 -24.42 14.78 -10.98
C SER A 4 -23.18 15.58 -11.33
N ALA A 5 -23.09 16.80 -10.81
CA ALA A 5 -21.93 17.66 -10.92
C ALA A 5 -20.68 16.88 -10.48
N ALA A 6 -19.86 16.49 -11.46
CA ALA A 6 -18.49 16.08 -11.23
C ALA A 6 -17.77 17.31 -10.69
N GLY A 7 -17.51 17.33 -9.38
CA GLY A 7 -16.56 18.29 -8.84
C GLY A 7 -15.21 18.02 -9.49
N ASP A 8 -14.61 19.05 -10.05
CA ASP A 8 -13.21 19.13 -10.49
C ASP A 8 -12.26 18.98 -9.29
N GLY A 9 -12.39 17.87 -8.56
CA GLY A 9 -11.54 17.49 -7.45
C GLY A 9 -10.42 16.63 -7.98
N GLU A 10 -9.19 17.13 -7.90
CA GLU A 10 -7.97 16.42 -8.29
C GLU A 10 -7.98 15.00 -7.69
N THR A 11 -8.14 14.02 -8.56
CA THR A 11 -8.08 12.61 -8.20
C THR A 11 -6.66 12.12 -8.41
N VAL A 12 -6.13 11.41 -7.42
CA VAL A 12 -4.81 10.80 -7.49
C VAL A 12 -4.98 9.29 -7.57
N ARG A 13 -4.11 8.64 -8.34
CA ARG A 13 -4.01 7.18 -8.40
C ARG A 13 -2.67 6.76 -7.83
N ALA A 14 -2.70 5.78 -6.94
CA ALA A 14 -1.50 5.27 -6.30
C ALA A 14 -1.56 3.75 -6.13
N SER A 15 -0.38 3.15 -6.09
CA SER A 15 -0.22 1.74 -5.72
C SER A 15 0.67 1.66 -4.48
N HIS A 16 0.48 0.64 -3.65
CA HIS A 16 1.28 0.45 -2.45
C HIS A 16 1.66 -1.00 -2.18
N ILE A 17 2.73 -1.20 -1.40
CA ILE A 17 3.03 -2.47 -0.75
C ILE A 17 2.91 -2.23 0.75
N LEU A 18 1.90 -2.84 1.37
CA LEU A 18 1.72 -2.83 2.81
C LEU A 18 2.27 -4.12 3.43
N ILE A 19 3.19 -4.00 4.38
CA ILE A 19 3.63 -5.09 5.26
C ILE A 19 3.15 -4.78 6.68
N LYS A 20 2.35 -5.67 7.25
CA LYS A 20 1.87 -5.53 8.64
C LYS A 20 2.90 -6.09 9.62
N HIS A 21 2.80 -5.62 10.85
CA HIS A 21 3.68 -6.00 11.96
C HIS A 21 2.91 -5.97 13.28
N GLU A 22 3.57 -6.32 14.38
CA GLU A 22 3.00 -6.47 15.72
C GLU A 22 2.28 -5.21 16.24
N GLY A 23 2.63 -4.03 15.72
CA GLY A 23 2.02 -2.73 16.06
C GLY A 23 0.87 -2.32 15.13
N SER A 24 0.52 -3.14 14.14
CA SER A 24 -0.59 -2.87 13.22
C SER A 24 -1.93 -2.93 13.96
N ARG A 25 -2.81 -1.95 13.72
CA ARG A 25 -4.16 -1.89 14.32
C ARG A 25 -4.97 -3.17 14.07
N ARG A 26 -4.91 -3.69 12.84
CA ARG A 26 -5.51 -4.98 12.46
C ARG A 26 -4.40 -5.94 12.05
N LYS A 27 -4.09 -6.89 12.94
CA LYS A 27 -3.03 -7.88 12.77
C LYS A 27 -3.43 -9.11 11.95
N SER A 28 -4.36 -8.98 11.00
CA SER A 28 -4.76 -10.06 10.10
C SER A 28 -4.72 -9.61 8.66
N SER A 29 -4.34 -10.49 7.74
CA SER A 29 -4.37 -10.24 6.30
C SER A 29 -4.97 -11.45 5.57
N TRP A 30 -5.07 -11.34 4.24
CA TRP A 30 -5.51 -12.47 3.42
C TRP A 30 -4.50 -13.61 3.39
N LYS A 31 -3.23 -13.34 3.71
CA LYS A 31 -2.16 -14.35 3.82
C LYS A 31 -2.07 -14.97 5.21
N ASP A 32 -2.43 -14.19 6.22
CA ASP A 32 -2.35 -14.57 7.62
C ASP A 32 -3.68 -14.19 8.30
N PRO A 33 -4.75 -14.98 8.07
CA PRO A 33 -6.08 -14.67 8.62
C PRO A 33 -6.09 -14.70 10.15
N ASP A 34 -5.31 -15.61 10.74
CA ASP A 34 -5.16 -15.76 12.19
C ASP A 34 -4.19 -14.74 12.80
N GLY A 35 -3.40 -14.05 11.98
CA GLY A 35 -2.51 -12.99 12.43
C GLY A 35 -1.28 -13.44 13.20
N ARG A 36 -0.90 -14.72 13.09
CA ARG A 36 0.22 -15.29 13.85
C ARG A 36 1.56 -14.71 13.40
N VAL A 37 1.77 -14.63 12.08
CA VAL A 37 2.99 -14.09 11.48
C VAL A 37 3.05 -12.59 11.67
N ILE A 38 1.93 -11.89 11.47
CA ILE A 38 1.87 -10.43 11.64
C ILE A 38 2.15 -10.05 13.09
N SER A 39 1.63 -10.80 14.06
CA SER A 39 1.86 -10.53 15.48
C SER A 39 3.29 -10.82 15.92
N ALA A 40 3.99 -11.74 15.24
CA ALA A 40 5.40 -12.05 15.51
C ALA A 40 6.39 -11.19 14.71
N THR A 41 5.91 -10.44 13.71
CA THR A 41 6.77 -9.58 12.89
C THR A 41 7.00 -8.26 13.60
N THR A 42 8.25 -7.91 13.88
CA THR A 42 8.55 -6.62 14.52
C THR A 42 8.44 -5.46 13.54
N ARG A 43 8.37 -4.22 14.06
CA ARG A 43 8.43 -3.03 13.20
C ARG A 43 9.73 -2.97 12.39
N ALA A 44 10.85 -3.41 12.97
CA ALA A 44 12.14 -3.43 12.31
C ALA A 44 12.16 -4.46 11.17
N ASP A 45 11.63 -5.66 11.39
CA ASP A 45 11.55 -6.69 10.35
C ASP A 45 10.67 -6.25 9.18
N ALA A 46 9.53 -5.62 9.46
CA ALA A 46 8.67 -5.08 8.42
C ALA A 46 9.36 -3.97 7.61
N ALA A 47 10.14 -3.10 8.26
CA ALA A 47 10.92 -2.05 7.59
C ALA A 47 12.05 -2.65 6.73
N ALA A 48 12.76 -3.66 7.24
CA ALA A 48 13.80 -4.37 6.50
C ALA A 48 13.21 -5.05 5.24
N ARG A 49 12.09 -5.76 5.39
CA ARG A 49 11.37 -6.37 4.25
C ARG A 49 10.97 -5.33 3.20
N LEU A 50 10.44 -4.18 3.61
CA LEU A 50 10.10 -3.11 2.68
C LEU A 50 11.32 -2.54 1.97
N LEU A 51 12.45 -2.39 2.66
CA LEU A 51 13.71 -1.93 2.07
C LEU A 51 14.23 -2.93 1.03
N ASP A 52 14.20 -4.23 1.33
CA ASP A 52 14.63 -5.27 0.40
C ASP A 52 13.77 -5.29 -0.87
N LEU A 53 12.44 -5.18 -0.72
CA LEU A 53 11.52 -5.11 -1.86
C LEU A 53 11.79 -3.85 -2.70
N ARG A 54 12.03 -2.71 -2.06
CA ARG A 54 12.40 -1.46 -2.74
C ARG A 54 13.70 -1.64 -3.54
N ASN A 55 14.72 -2.25 -2.94
CA ASN A 55 16.00 -2.48 -3.59
C ASN A 55 15.87 -3.41 -4.80
N GLN A 56 15.06 -4.47 -4.71
CA GLN A 56 14.76 -5.35 -5.86
C GLN A 56 14.08 -4.60 -7.01
N ILE A 57 13.16 -3.68 -6.69
CA ILE A 57 12.50 -2.84 -7.71
C ILE A 57 13.51 -1.90 -8.36
N LEU A 58 14.33 -1.21 -7.56
CA LEU A 58 15.34 -0.27 -8.07
C LEU A 58 16.44 -0.96 -8.88
N ALA A 59 16.78 -2.20 -8.54
CA ALA A 59 17.72 -3.03 -9.29
C ALA A 59 17.10 -3.67 -10.56
N GLY A 60 15.81 -3.46 -10.81
CA GLY A 60 15.10 -4.05 -11.96
C GLY A 60 14.93 -5.57 -11.87
N GLN A 61 15.09 -6.16 -10.69
CA GLN A 61 15.00 -7.61 -10.47
C GLN A 61 13.54 -8.12 -10.41
N ALA A 62 12.61 -7.24 -10.02
CA ALA A 62 11.19 -7.56 -9.94
C ALA A 62 10.33 -6.33 -10.16
N ASN A 63 9.14 -6.53 -10.72
CA ASN A 63 8.17 -5.46 -10.92
C ASN A 63 7.42 -5.15 -9.62
N PHE A 64 7.07 -3.88 -9.43
CA PHE A 64 6.28 -3.44 -8.27
C PHE A 64 4.99 -4.24 -8.10
N ALA A 65 4.23 -4.41 -9.18
CA ALA A 65 2.93 -5.10 -9.14
C ALA A 65 3.06 -6.57 -8.70
N ASP A 66 4.12 -7.25 -9.16
CA ASP A 66 4.39 -8.64 -8.80
C ASP A 66 4.75 -8.76 -7.32
N LEU A 67 5.62 -7.88 -6.82
CA LEU A 67 5.97 -7.85 -5.41
C LEU A 67 4.79 -7.46 -4.53
N ALA A 68 3.95 -6.51 -4.97
CA ALA A 68 2.75 -6.14 -4.25
C ALA A 68 1.76 -7.31 -4.13
N ALA A 69 1.53 -8.05 -5.22
CA ALA A 69 0.68 -9.24 -5.21
C ALA A 69 1.22 -10.32 -4.26
N ARG A 70 2.53 -10.56 -4.30
CA ARG A 70 3.18 -11.63 -3.51
C ARG A 70 3.44 -11.29 -2.06
N HIS A 71 3.67 -10.02 -1.72
CA HIS A 71 4.14 -9.65 -0.38
C HIS A 71 3.15 -8.77 0.38
N SER A 72 2.27 -8.02 -0.28
CA SER A 72 1.39 -7.12 0.46
C SER A 72 0.31 -7.83 1.26
N ASP A 73 0.07 -7.33 2.48
CA ASP A 73 -1.01 -7.68 3.40
C ASP A 73 -2.31 -6.90 3.16
N CYS A 74 -2.32 -5.98 2.19
CA CYS A 74 -3.54 -5.29 1.78
C CYS A 74 -4.35 -6.14 0.80
N SER A 75 -5.66 -5.94 0.76
CA SER A 75 -6.54 -6.57 -0.25
C SER A 75 -6.25 -6.07 -1.67
N SER A 76 -5.63 -4.90 -1.82
CA SER A 76 -5.14 -4.37 -3.11
C SER A 76 -4.03 -5.22 -3.73
N ALA A 77 -3.40 -6.13 -2.97
CA ALA A 77 -2.40 -7.06 -3.49
C ALA A 77 -2.89 -7.81 -4.73
N ARG A 78 -4.18 -8.21 -4.77
CA ARG A 78 -4.79 -8.89 -5.92
C ARG A 78 -4.81 -8.06 -7.22
N ARG A 79 -4.63 -6.74 -7.11
CA ARG A 79 -4.53 -5.79 -8.23
C ARG A 79 -3.13 -5.17 -8.33
N GLY A 80 -2.10 -5.90 -7.90
CA GLY A 80 -0.73 -5.40 -7.93
C GLY A 80 -0.49 -4.19 -7.00
N GLY A 81 -1.27 -4.07 -5.92
CA GLY A 81 -1.17 -2.96 -4.98
C GLY A 81 -1.98 -1.73 -5.37
N ASP A 82 -2.71 -1.76 -6.48
CA ASP A 82 -3.50 -0.62 -6.97
C ASP A 82 -4.69 -0.30 -6.05
N LEU A 83 -4.70 0.94 -5.56
CA LEU A 83 -5.74 1.50 -4.70
C LEU A 83 -6.88 2.13 -5.51
N GLY A 84 -6.73 2.25 -6.83
CA GLY A 84 -7.65 2.98 -7.69
C GLY A 84 -7.48 4.49 -7.56
N SER A 85 -8.38 5.23 -8.19
CA SER A 85 -8.44 6.69 -8.08
C SER A 85 -9.21 7.09 -6.83
N PHE A 86 -8.64 7.97 -6.02
CA PHE A 86 -9.31 8.54 -4.85
C PHE A 86 -9.13 10.05 -4.81
N GLY A 87 -10.13 10.75 -4.28
CA GLY A 87 -10.07 12.19 -4.07
C GLY A 87 -9.23 12.57 -2.84
N ARG A 88 -8.77 13.82 -2.78
CA ARG A 88 -8.11 14.37 -1.60
C ARG A 88 -8.99 14.18 -0.34
N ARG A 89 -8.36 13.82 0.80
CA ARG A 89 -8.97 13.49 2.11
C ARG A 89 -9.73 12.16 2.20
N GLN A 90 -9.66 11.29 1.20
CA GLN A 90 -10.26 9.95 1.28
C GLN A 90 -9.34 8.90 1.91
N MET A 91 -8.05 9.21 2.08
CA MET A 91 -7.07 8.33 2.72
C MET A 91 -6.67 8.82 4.11
N GLN A 92 -6.08 7.93 4.91
CA GLN A 92 -5.52 8.32 6.21
C GLN A 92 -4.46 9.41 6.01
N LYS A 93 -4.54 10.50 6.76
CA LYS A 93 -3.72 11.71 6.60
C LYS A 93 -2.20 11.42 6.43
N PRO A 94 -1.56 10.53 7.21
CA PRO A 94 -0.14 10.21 7.01
C PRO A 94 0.18 9.60 5.64
N PHE A 95 -0.75 8.83 5.07
CA PHE A 95 -0.59 8.22 3.75
C PHE A 95 -0.79 9.25 2.63
N GLU A 96 -1.78 10.14 2.76
CA GLU A 96 -2.02 11.22 1.80
C GLU A 96 -0.84 12.19 1.74
N ASP A 97 -0.30 12.60 2.89
CA ASP A 97 0.86 13.50 2.98
C ASP A 97 2.09 12.88 2.28
N GLN A 98 2.31 11.56 2.43
CA GLN A 98 3.42 10.86 1.75
C GLN A 98 3.21 10.70 0.24
N LEU A 99 1.98 10.50 -0.24
CA LEU A 99 1.69 10.43 -1.67
C LEU A 99 1.95 11.76 -2.39
N VAL A 100 1.56 12.86 -1.76
CA VAL A 100 1.82 14.20 -2.30
C VAL A 100 3.34 14.47 -2.34
N GLN A 101 4.11 14.01 -1.34
CA GLN A 101 5.57 14.16 -1.35
C GLN A 101 6.27 13.25 -2.37
N MET A 102 5.78 12.04 -2.65
CA MET A 102 6.35 11.13 -3.66
C MET A 102 6.01 11.50 -5.11
N THR A 103 5.03 12.38 -5.33
CA THR A 103 4.66 12.89 -6.66
C THR A 103 5.67 13.91 -7.22
N PHE A 104 6.61 14.39 -6.40
CA PHE A 104 7.57 15.44 -6.75
C PHE A 104 9.03 14.98 -6.95
N ILE A 105 9.26 13.69 -7.20
CA ILE A 105 10.57 13.15 -7.61
C ILE A 105 10.50 12.45 -8.96
#